data_AF-A0A6P0MA82-F1
#
_entry.id   AF-A0A6P0MA82-F1
#
_cell.length_a   1.000
_cell.length_b   1.000
_cell.length_c   1.000
_cell.angle_alpha   90.00
_cell.angle_beta   90.00
_cell.angle_gamma   90.00
#
_symmetry.space_group_name_H-M   'P 1'
#
loop_
_entity.id
_entity.type
_entity.pdbx_description
1 polymer ?
#
loop_
_entity_poly.entity_id
_entity_poly.type
_entity_poly.pdbx_seq_one_letter_code
_entity_poly.pdbx_strand_id
1 'polypeptide(L)'
;MKPQTEQIVTTLQELTKDEYYSLVGDAPYIIIPWEVQDKGPFSVERFLVDNTGLMPFTPEEFLSQIRATQSQAVSDHYQNLIALLQANLSELTIYGYRLPTLPEELEEVFPLQQSVFGSLGIPMLIGSSTAGEWIGLGLKQTWRCNSSPQFLIPDLESVQENTAALVEQIQSITNQITHQAQAEEELTLGGFEVVITTSRNEVIQKLLDTTGFLEISEINEFIRVRDDYGTEIEEYQEIIAQLEQELVKLEEEGDLSTEQYQEVQEELSEERAGLEEIQTECKFELDLRNLFATQLLNSKTYHLNFNLSGEWCTVHYALGETHDHDWVVVATSSYTL
;
A
#
# COMPACT_ATOMS: atom_id res chain seq x y z
N MET A 1 -17.32 -19.00 -0.45
CA MET A 1 -17.86 -17.64 -0.56
C MET A 1 -19.33 -17.56 -0.22
N LYS A 2 -19.75 -16.54 0.54
CA LYS A 2 -21.17 -16.26 0.82
C LYS A 2 -21.82 -15.51 -0.35
N PRO A 3 -23.16 -15.61 -0.54
CA PRO A 3 -23.83 -15.09 -1.74
C PRO A 3 -23.65 -13.58 -1.97
N GLN A 4 -23.66 -12.76 -0.92
CA GLN A 4 -23.47 -11.32 -1.08
C GLN A 4 -22.02 -10.98 -1.45
N THR A 5 -21.06 -11.63 -0.79
CA THR A 5 -19.62 -11.48 -1.10
C THR A 5 -19.36 -11.87 -2.55
N GLU A 6 -19.96 -12.97 -3.02
CA GLU A 6 -19.87 -13.40 -4.41
C GLU A 6 -20.43 -12.37 -5.38
N GLN A 7 -21.62 -11.83 -5.10
CA GLN A 7 -22.23 -10.79 -5.94
C GLN A 7 -21.36 -9.53 -6.03
N ILE A 8 -20.80 -9.06 -4.90
CA ILE A 8 -19.94 -7.87 -4.87
C ILE A 8 -18.64 -8.13 -5.64
N VAL A 9 -18.01 -9.29 -5.45
CA VAL A 9 -16.80 -9.68 -6.18
C VAL A 9 -17.07 -9.72 -7.68
N THR A 10 -18.16 -10.34 -8.13
CA THR A 10 -18.51 -10.36 -9.55
C THR A 10 -18.76 -8.96 -10.10
N THR A 11 -19.49 -8.11 -9.35
CA THR A 11 -19.75 -6.73 -9.76
C THR A 11 -18.45 -5.93 -9.91
N LEU A 12 -17.52 -6.07 -8.97
CA LEU A 12 -16.21 -5.42 -9.04
C LEU A 12 -15.37 -5.96 -10.20
N GLN A 13 -15.34 -7.28 -10.41
CA GLN A 13 -14.62 -7.90 -11.52
C GLN A 13 -15.14 -7.43 -12.89
N GLU A 14 -16.45 -7.24 -13.04
CA GLU A 14 -17.05 -6.69 -14.25
C GLU A 14 -16.75 -5.20 -14.41
N LEU A 15 -16.82 -4.44 -13.32
CA LEU A 15 -16.59 -3.00 -13.32
C LEU A 15 -15.14 -2.64 -13.62
N THR A 16 -14.17 -3.37 -13.06
CA THR A 16 -12.74 -3.09 -13.23
C THR A 16 -12.12 -3.86 -14.39
N LYS A 17 -12.95 -4.47 -15.24
CA LYS A 17 -12.49 -5.26 -16.37
C LYS A 17 -11.91 -4.34 -17.43
N ASP A 18 -10.69 -4.61 -17.86
CA ASP A 18 -9.98 -3.83 -18.89
C ASP A 18 -9.66 -2.37 -18.44
N GLU A 19 -9.86 -2.07 -17.15
CA GLU A 19 -9.57 -0.77 -16.52
C GLU A 19 -8.19 -0.78 -15.86
N TYR A 20 -7.51 0.37 -15.91
CA TYR A 20 -6.17 0.56 -15.35
C TYR A 20 -6.14 1.71 -14.35
N TYR A 21 -5.22 1.66 -13.39
CA TYR A 21 -5.10 2.67 -12.35
C TYR A 21 -4.37 3.92 -12.86
N SER A 22 -5.15 4.94 -13.24
CA SER A 22 -4.71 6.16 -13.96
C SER A 22 -3.65 7.03 -13.24
N LEU A 23 -3.36 6.83 -11.95
CA LEU A 23 -2.56 7.80 -11.19
C LEU A 23 -1.06 7.82 -11.51
N VAL A 24 -0.39 6.69 -11.79
CA VAL A 24 1.05 6.70 -12.18
C VAL A 24 1.53 5.43 -12.93
N GLY A 25 0.64 4.53 -13.38
CA GLY A 25 1.07 3.36 -14.16
C GLY A 25 -0.10 2.52 -14.65
N ASP A 26 0.07 1.83 -15.77
CA ASP A 26 -0.94 0.95 -16.37
C ASP A 26 -1.09 -0.36 -15.57
N ALA A 27 -1.35 -0.26 -14.26
CA ALA A 27 -1.56 -1.40 -13.39
C ALA A 27 -3.05 -1.77 -13.37
N PRO A 28 -3.40 -3.05 -13.58
CA PRO A 28 -4.79 -3.49 -13.50
C PRO A 28 -5.33 -3.42 -12.07
N TYR A 29 -6.64 -3.51 -11.93
CA TYR A 29 -7.29 -3.75 -10.65
C TYR A 29 -7.52 -5.26 -10.45
N ILE A 30 -7.13 -5.77 -9.28
CA ILE A 30 -7.31 -7.17 -8.92
C ILE A 30 -8.23 -7.31 -7.72
N ILE A 31 -9.25 -8.17 -7.84
CA ILE A 31 -10.23 -8.40 -6.78
C ILE A 31 -9.84 -9.61 -5.94
N ILE A 32 -9.60 -9.40 -4.65
CA ILE A 32 -9.18 -10.42 -3.71
C ILE A 32 -10.27 -10.58 -2.63
N PRO A 33 -11.00 -11.71 -2.58
CA PRO A 33 -11.93 -11.98 -1.50
C PRO A 33 -11.19 -12.44 -0.23
N TRP A 34 -11.68 -12.00 0.91
CA TRP A 34 -11.24 -12.44 2.23
C TRP A 34 -12.43 -13.03 2.99
N GLU A 35 -12.54 -14.36 2.93
CA GLU A 35 -13.59 -15.10 3.61
C GLU A 35 -13.23 -15.31 5.08
N VAL A 36 -14.01 -14.72 5.99
CA VAL A 36 -13.70 -14.78 7.43
C VAL A 36 -13.84 -16.20 7.99
N GLN A 37 -14.64 -17.06 7.36
CA GLN A 37 -14.74 -18.46 7.78
C GLN A 37 -13.44 -19.23 7.56
N ASP A 38 -12.70 -18.91 6.50
CA ASP A 38 -11.48 -19.63 6.12
C ASP A 38 -10.23 -18.96 6.69
N LYS A 39 -10.16 -17.63 6.59
CA LYS A 39 -8.99 -16.83 6.98
C LYS A 39 -9.08 -16.25 8.40
N GLY A 40 -10.26 -16.31 9.02
CA GLY A 40 -10.56 -15.65 10.28
C GLY A 40 -10.80 -14.13 10.13
N PRO A 41 -11.07 -13.43 11.25
CA PRO A 41 -11.29 -11.97 11.22
C PRO A 41 -10.12 -11.25 10.58
N PHE A 42 -10.44 -10.23 9.78
CA PHE A 42 -9.44 -9.40 9.11
C PHE A 42 -8.61 -8.61 10.13
N SER A 43 -7.28 -8.65 9.98
CA SER A 43 -6.33 -7.74 10.60
C SER A 43 -5.18 -7.50 9.63
N VAL A 44 -4.51 -6.34 9.75
CA VAL A 44 -3.33 -6.01 8.93
C VAL A 44 -2.28 -7.11 9.03
N GLU A 45 -1.99 -7.56 10.25
CA GLU A 45 -1.03 -8.63 10.52
C GLU A 45 -1.40 -9.92 9.77
N ARG A 46 -2.66 -10.36 9.87
CA ARG A 46 -3.10 -11.61 9.25
C ARG A 46 -3.12 -11.51 7.73
N PHE A 47 -3.55 -10.37 7.21
CA PHE A 47 -3.53 -10.09 5.77
C PHE A 47 -2.10 -10.16 5.21
N LEU A 48 -1.14 -9.53 5.88
CA LEU A 48 0.26 -9.55 5.45
C LEU A 48 0.91 -10.92 5.64
N VAL A 49 0.55 -11.68 6.68
CA VAL A 49 1.05 -13.06 6.84
C VAL A 49 0.52 -13.98 5.73
N ASP A 50 -0.78 -13.90 5.43
CA ASP A 50 -1.44 -14.71 4.38
C ASP A 50 -0.85 -14.44 3.00
N ASN A 51 -0.54 -13.17 2.70
CA ASN A 51 0.11 -12.75 1.47
C ASN A 51 1.64 -12.67 1.59
N THR A 52 2.23 -13.34 2.58
CA THR A 52 3.68 -13.42 2.81
C THR A 52 4.45 -12.11 3.05
N GLY A 53 3.82 -10.93 3.05
CA GLY A 53 4.44 -9.65 3.38
C GLY A 53 4.96 -9.55 4.82
N LEU A 54 4.43 -10.34 5.75
CA LEU A 54 5.02 -10.57 7.08
C LEU A 54 5.39 -12.05 7.23
N MET A 55 6.69 -12.36 7.21
CA MET A 55 7.18 -13.72 7.38
C MET A 55 7.57 -13.97 8.84
N PRO A 56 6.88 -14.84 9.59
CA PRO A 56 7.24 -15.14 10.97
C PRO A 56 8.54 -15.96 11.04
N PHE A 57 9.36 -15.66 12.04
CA PHE A 57 10.57 -16.41 12.38
C PHE A 57 10.56 -16.81 13.84
N THR A 58 11.10 -18.00 14.14
CA THR A 58 11.57 -18.28 15.49
C THR A 58 12.81 -17.44 15.80
N PRO A 59 13.10 -17.16 17.10
CA PRO A 59 14.32 -16.46 17.50
C PRO A 59 15.61 -17.09 16.95
N GLU A 60 15.66 -18.43 16.90
CA GLU A 60 16.82 -19.16 16.40
C GLU A 60 17.02 -18.99 14.88
N GLU A 61 15.94 -19.11 14.11
CA GLU A 61 15.95 -18.88 12.66
C GLU A 61 16.36 -17.44 12.34
N PHE A 62 15.75 -16.47 13.02
CA PHE A 62 16.06 -15.05 12.85
C PHE A 62 17.55 -14.77 13.11
N LEU A 63 18.09 -15.22 14.26
CA LEU A 63 19.50 -15.03 14.59
C LEU A 63 20.44 -15.81 13.66
N SER A 64 19.99 -16.91 13.06
CA SER A 64 20.76 -17.62 12.03
C SER A 64 20.85 -16.78 10.75
N GLN A 65 19.75 -16.17 10.30
CA GLN A 65 19.73 -15.31 9.12
C GLN A 65 20.54 -14.01 9.32
N ILE A 66 20.43 -13.40 10.50
CA ILE A 66 21.25 -12.24 10.88
C ILE A 66 22.75 -12.59 10.79
N ARG A 67 23.18 -13.71 11.40
CA ARG A 67 24.59 -14.15 11.35
C ARG A 67 25.08 -14.45 9.93
N ALA A 68 24.20 -14.89 9.04
CA ALA A 68 24.54 -15.17 7.66
C ALA A 68 24.73 -13.89 6.82
N THR A 69 24.12 -12.78 7.22
CA THR A 69 23.97 -11.59 6.36
C THR A 69 24.50 -10.30 6.95
N GLN A 70 24.83 -10.26 8.24
CA GLN A 70 25.31 -9.08 8.95
C GLN A 70 26.70 -9.31 9.53
N SER A 71 27.38 -8.23 9.90
CA SER A 71 28.66 -8.33 10.62
C SER A 71 28.52 -9.02 11.98
N GLN A 72 29.62 -9.57 12.50
CA GLN A 72 29.63 -10.22 13.82
C GLN A 72 29.17 -9.29 14.94
N ALA A 73 29.64 -8.03 14.95
CA ALA A 73 29.25 -7.06 15.97
C ALA A 73 27.74 -6.78 15.94
N VAL A 74 27.17 -6.56 14.75
CA VAL A 74 25.71 -6.39 14.58
C VAL A 74 24.96 -7.64 15.03
N SER A 75 25.46 -8.83 14.71
CA SER A 75 24.89 -10.10 15.13
C SER A 75 24.86 -10.26 16.65
N ASP A 76 25.94 -9.88 17.35
CA ASP A 76 26.03 -9.92 18.81
C ASP A 76 25.01 -8.96 19.45
N HIS A 77 24.82 -7.77 18.89
CA HIS A 77 23.81 -6.82 19.36
C HIS A 77 22.38 -7.34 19.15
N TYR A 78 22.08 -7.97 18.00
CA TYR A 78 20.80 -8.63 17.80
C TYR A 78 20.58 -9.78 18.78
N GLN A 79 21.61 -10.58 19.07
CA GLN A 79 21.51 -11.66 20.06
C GLN A 79 21.16 -11.09 21.46
N ASN A 80 21.80 -9.99 21.85
CA ASN A 80 21.49 -9.31 23.11
C ASN A 80 20.07 -8.75 23.13
N LEU A 81 19.61 -8.16 22.02
CA LEU A 81 18.25 -7.65 21.87
C LEU A 81 17.23 -8.78 22.03
N ILE A 82 17.39 -9.88 21.30
CA ILE A 82 16.46 -11.02 21.37
C ILE A 82 16.42 -11.62 22.79
N ALA A 83 17.58 -11.77 23.45
CA ALA A 83 17.63 -12.25 24.83
C ALA A 83 16.89 -11.31 25.80
N LEU A 84 17.07 -10.00 25.66
CA LEU A 84 16.34 -9.00 26.46
C LEU A 84 14.83 -9.13 26.25
N LEU A 85 14.38 -9.21 24.99
CA LEU A 85 12.96 -9.29 24.66
C LEU A 85 12.34 -10.60 25.16
N GLN A 86 13.01 -11.74 24.98
CA GLN A 86 12.53 -13.04 25.49
C GLN A 86 12.41 -13.08 27.01
N ALA A 87 13.25 -12.33 27.73
CA ALA A 87 13.21 -12.29 29.18
C ALA A 87 12.08 -11.41 29.74
N ASN A 88 11.58 -10.44 28.97
CA ASN A 88 10.67 -9.40 29.45
C ASN A 88 9.31 -9.37 28.74
N LEU A 89 9.19 -9.98 27.56
CA LEU A 89 7.96 -10.00 26.76
C LEU A 89 7.38 -11.41 26.70
N SER A 90 6.07 -11.47 26.84
CA SER A 90 5.25 -12.61 26.45
C SER A 90 4.84 -12.50 24.98
N GLU A 91 4.56 -13.64 24.33
CA GLU A 91 4.09 -13.68 22.94
C GLU A 91 5.01 -12.99 21.92
N LEU A 92 6.32 -12.99 22.19
CA LEU A 92 7.33 -12.42 21.29
C LEU A 92 7.21 -13.08 19.90
N THR A 93 6.90 -12.26 18.90
CA THR A 93 6.83 -12.66 17.51
C THR A 93 7.82 -11.82 16.72
N ILE A 94 8.62 -12.47 15.87
CA ILE A 94 9.62 -11.84 15.03
C ILE A 94 9.18 -12.04 13.59
N TYR A 95 9.15 -10.95 12.83
CA TYR A 95 8.77 -10.93 11.43
C TYR A 95 9.93 -10.40 10.57
N GLY A 96 10.02 -10.95 9.37
CA GLY A 96 10.63 -10.29 8.23
C GLY A 96 9.55 -9.61 7.40
N TYR A 97 9.54 -8.27 7.38
CA TYR A 97 8.68 -7.51 6.50
C TYR A 97 9.26 -7.45 5.09
N ARG A 98 8.43 -7.73 4.09
CA ARG A 98 8.79 -7.74 2.66
C ARG A 98 7.61 -7.32 1.81
N LEU A 99 7.84 -7.17 0.51
CA LEU A 99 6.75 -7.06 -0.45
C LEU A 99 5.80 -8.27 -0.30
N PRO A 100 4.49 -8.07 -0.16
CA PRO A 100 3.55 -9.19 -0.21
C PRO A 100 3.64 -9.91 -1.56
N THR A 101 3.31 -11.19 -1.59
CA THR A 101 3.02 -11.89 -2.85
C THR A 101 1.90 -11.17 -3.56
N LEU A 102 2.21 -10.63 -4.74
CA LEU A 102 1.25 -9.98 -5.59
C LEU A 102 0.58 -11.02 -6.50
N PRO A 103 -0.66 -10.78 -6.94
CA PRO A 103 -1.22 -11.47 -8.10
C PRO A 103 -0.29 -11.35 -9.32
N GLU A 104 -0.25 -12.37 -10.18
CA GLU A 104 0.67 -12.45 -11.33
C GLU A 104 0.58 -11.20 -12.21
N GLU A 105 -0.63 -10.70 -12.46
CA GLU A 105 -0.87 -9.52 -13.30
C GLU A 105 -0.30 -8.23 -12.70
N LEU A 106 -0.23 -8.14 -11.36
CA LEU A 106 0.42 -7.01 -10.69
C LEU A 106 1.92 -7.22 -10.57
N GLU A 107 2.39 -8.45 -10.36
CA GLU A 107 3.82 -8.77 -10.28
C GLU A 107 4.54 -8.47 -11.60
N GLU A 108 3.91 -8.68 -12.76
CA GLU A 108 4.50 -8.39 -14.08
C GLU A 108 4.78 -6.90 -14.30
N VAL A 109 3.95 -6.02 -13.74
CA VAL A 109 4.07 -4.57 -13.91
C VAL A 109 4.75 -3.87 -12.72
N PHE A 110 4.90 -4.56 -11.58
CA PHE A 110 5.50 -3.98 -10.39
C PHE A 110 7.04 -3.99 -10.51
N PRO A 111 7.72 -2.84 -10.37
CA PRO A 111 9.16 -2.75 -10.62
C PRO A 111 10.03 -3.42 -9.55
N LEU A 112 9.43 -3.90 -8.45
CA LEU A 112 10.14 -4.46 -7.30
C LEU A 112 10.03 -5.99 -7.25
N GLN A 113 11.18 -6.66 -7.25
CA GLN A 113 11.26 -8.11 -7.10
C GLN A 113 11.44 -8.53 -5.64
N GLN A 114 10.90 -9.69 -5.27
CA GLN A 114 11.04 -10.27 -3.91
C GLN A 114 12.49 -10.44 -3.46
N SER A 115 13.42 -10.65 -4.39
CA SER A 115 14.86 -10.80 -4.14
C SER A 115 15.47 -9.58 -3.42
N VAL A 116 14.90 -8.38 -3.59
CA VAL A 116 15.38 -7.14 -2.95
C VAL A 116 15.29 -7.21 -1.41
N PHE A 117 14.33 -7.95 -0.87
CA PHE A 117 14.19 -8.09 0.59
C PHE A 117 15.10 -9.18 1.18
N GLY A 118 15.71 -9.99 0.32
CA GLY A 118 16.49 -11.16 0.71
C GLY A 118 15.68 -12.17 1.54
N SER A 119 16.37 -13.08 2.23
CA SER A 119 15.74 -14.16 2.99
C SER A 119 15.10 -13.69 4.30
N LEU A 120 15.61 -12.58 4.86
CA LEU A 120 15.19 -12.08 6.17
C LEU A 120 14.08 -11.03 6.07
N GLY A 121 14.03 -10.26 4.98
CA GLY A 121 13.25 -9.04 4.95
C GLY A 121 13.73 -8.00 5.98
N ILE A 122 12.87 -7.04 6.26
CA ILE A 122 13.12 -5.95 7.22
C ILE A 122 12.63 -6.41 8.60
N PRO A 123 13.51 -6.50 9.61
CA PRO A 123 13.12 -6.99 10.93
C PRO A 123 12.01 -6.15 11.59
N MET A 124 10.96 -6.83 12.03
CA MET A 124 9.91 -6.29 12.89
C MET A 124 9.68 -7.24 14.07
N LEU A 125 9.62 -6.71 15.28
CA LEU A 125 9.47 -7.49 16.50
C LEU A 125 8.28 -6.96 17.28
N ILE A 126 7.41 -7.85 17.75
CA ILE A 126 6.29 -7.47 18.60
C ILE A 126 6.18 -8.41 19.80
N GLY A 127 5.75 -7.89 20.94
CA GLY A 127 5.45 -8.71 22.11
C GLY A 127 4.64 -7.95 23.15
N SER A 128 4.03 -8.69 24.06
CA SER A 128 3.25 -8.13 25.15
C SER A 128 4.07 -8.08 26.43
N SER A 129 4.15 -6.91 27.05
CA SER A 129 4.78 -6.70 28.34
C SER A 129 3.96 -7.35 29.47
N THR A 130 4.59 -7.51 30.64
CA THR A 130 3.89 -7.95 31.86
C THR A 130 2.79 -6.99 32.33
N ALA A 131 2.82 -5.75 31.86
CA ALA A 131 1.81 -4.71 32.06
C ALA A 131 0.55 -4.90 31.19
N GLY A 132 0.59 -5.81 30.20
CA GLY A 132 -0.45 -5.99 29.19
C GLY A 132 -0.33 -5.03 28.00
N GLU A 133 0.66 -4.14 28.00
CA GLU A 133 0.95 -3.25 26.86
C GLU A 133 1.68 -4.02 25.76
N TRP A 134 1.31 -3.76 24.51
CA TRP A 134 1.97 -4.32 23.33
C TRP A 134 3.07 -3.39 22.85
N ILE A 135 4.28 -3.93 22.71
CA ILE A 135 5.46 -3.22 22.22
C ILE A 135 5.79 -3.75 20.84
N GLY A 136 5.95 -2.83 19.88
CA GLY A 136 6.46 -3.09 18.55
C GLY A 136 7.78 -2.37 18.33
N LEU A 137 8.70 -3.02 17.62
CA LEU A 137 10.02 -2.53 17.27
C LEU A 137 10.27 -2.82 15.79
N GLY A 138 10.65 -1.82 15.01
CA GLY A 138 10.87 -1.99 13.57
C GLY A 138 11.86 -0.96 13.03
N LEU A 139 12.43 -1.24 11.86
CA LEU A 139 13.33 -0.30 11.18
C LEU A 139 12.53 0.65 10.29
N LYS A 140 12.78 1.95 10.41
CA LYS A 140 12.13 2.96 9.57
C LYS A 140 12.71 3.01 8.16
N GLN A 141 11.88 3.22 7.14
CA GLN A 141 12.34 3.65 5.82
C GLN A 141 12.75 5.13 5.85
N THR A 142 13.84 5.51 5.17
CA THR A 142 14.26 6.92 5.10
C THR A 142 14.44 7.41 3.67
N TRP A 143 14.17 8.70 3.48
CA TRP A 143 14.41 9.38 2.21
C TRP A 143 15.86 9.85 2.18
N ARG A 144 16.73 9.09 1.48
CA ARG A 144 18.18 9.30 1.28
C ARG A 144 19.06 9.01 2.52
N CYS A 145 20.08 8.18 2.28
CA CYS A 145 21.24 7.99 3.17
C CYS A 145 21.79 9.34 3.60
N ASN A 146 21.79 9.67 4.90
CA ASN A 146 22.78 10.55 5.55
C ASN A 146 22.48 10.90 7.03
N SER A 147 21.43 10.36 7.65
CA SER A 147 21.27 10.49 9.11
C SER A 147 21.66 9.18 9.80
N SER A 148 22.46 9.28 10.86
CA SER A 148 22.70 8.17 11.77
C SER A 148 21.36 7.60 12.23
N PRO A 149 21.23 6.28 12.46
CA PRO A 149 20.00 5.71 13.01
C PRO A 149 19.64 6.44 14.31
N GLN A 150 18.54 7.17 14.29
CA GLN A 150 17.97 7.82 15.47
C GLN A 150 16.81 6.98 15.94
N PHE A 151 16.88 6.51 17.17
CA PHE A 151 15.77 5.84 17.82
C PHE A 151 14.77 6.89 18.31
N LEU A 152 13.52 6.84 17.85
CA LEU A 152 12.47 7.71 18.37
C LEU A 152 11.66 6.95 19.43
N ILE A 153 11.46 7.62 20.57
CA ILE A 153 10.64 7.14 21.67
C ILE A 153 9.29 7.86 21.60
N PRO A 154 8.15 7.15 21.64
CA PRO A 154 6.85 7.78 21.82
C PRO A 154 6.76 8.46 23.19
N ASP A 155 5.86 9.42 23.35
CA ASP A 155 5.63 10.04 24.65
C ASP A 155 5.33 8.97 25.73
N LEU A 156 6.20 8.87 26.72
CA LEU A 156 6.15 7.85 27.78
C LEU A 156 5.29 8.28 28.97
N GLU A 157 4.74 9.51 28.99
CA GLU A 157 3.94 10.00 30.12
C GLU A 157 2.70 9.12 30.40
N SER A 158 2.18 8.41 29.40
CA SER A 158 1.05 7.49 29.52
C SER A 158 1.43 6.00 29.63
N VAL A 159 2.73 5.69 29.67
CA VAL A 159 3.27 4.31 29.63
C VAL A 159 3.62 3.85 31.04
N GLN A 160 3.42 2.56 31.35
CA GLN A 160 3.81 2.03 32.66
C GLN A 160 5.34 2.08 32.88
N GLU A 161 5.78 2.39 34.11
CA GLU A 161 7.21 2.60 34.43
C GLU A 161 8.11 1.41 34.05
N ASN A 162 7.62 0.18 34.23
CA ASN A 162 8.33 -1.03 33.83
C ASN A 162 8.51 -1.15 32.31
N THR A 163 7.49 -0.78 31.54
CA THR A 163 7.56 -0.73 30.08
C THR A 163 8.50 0.38 29.62
N ALA A 164 8.43 1.56 30.22
CA ALA A 164 9.36 2.67 29.95
C ALA A 164 10.83 2.26 30.17
N ALA A 165 11.13 1.62 31.30
CA ALA A 165 12.48 1.13 31.60
C ALA A 165 12.96 0.03 30.64
N LEU A 166 12.05 -0.79 30.10
CA LEU A 166 12.38 -1.75 29.04
C LEU A 166 12.69 -1.05 27.71
N VAL A 167 11.93 -0.02 27.35
CA VAL A 167 12.14 0.77 26.12
C VAL A 167 13.49 1.46 26.13
N GLU A 168 13.94 1.99 27.27
CA GLU A 168 15.29 2.57 27.42
C GLU A 168 16.39 1.52 27.19
N GLN A 169 16.20 0.29 27.69
CA GLN A 169 17.15 -0.81 27.45
C GLN A 169 17.16 -1.24 25.98
N ILE A 170 15.98 -1.30 25.34
CA ILE A 170 15.85 -1.57 23.90
C ILE A 170 16.62 -0.50 23.13
N GLN A 171 16.39 0.79 23.40
CA GLN A 171 17.08 1.91 22.77
C GLN A 171 18.60 1.79 22.90
N SER A 172 19.09 1.46 24.10
CA SER A 172 20.53 1.32 24.34
C SER A 172 21.17 0.25 23.46
N ILE A 173 20.45 -0.83 23.13
CA ILE A 173 20.94 -1.90 22.27
C ILE A 173 20.76 -1.53 20.78
N THR A 174 19.58 -1.04 20.39
CA THR A 174 19.25 -0.74 18.99
C THR A 174 20.09 0.39 18.41
N ASN A 175 20.51 1.38 19.22
CA ASN A 175 21.46 2.42 18.81
C ASN A 175 22.84 1.87 18.40
N GLN A 176 23.16 0.61 18.73
CA GLN A 176 24.40 -0.07 18.34
C GLN A 176 24.20 -0.99 17.13
N ILE A 177 22.97 -1.13 16.64
CA ILE A 177 22.63 -1.97 15.50
C ILE A 177 22.61 -1.09 14.24
N THR A 178 23.71 -1.08 13.50
CA THR A 178 23.76 -0.55 12.13
C THR A 178 23.34 -1.64 11.16
N HIS A 179 22.03 -1.91 11.07
CA HIS A 179 21.51 -2.94 10.17
C HIS A 179 21.77 -2.55 8.71
N GLN A 180 22.34 -3.48 7.94
CA GLN A 180 22.50 -3.32 6.50
C GLN A 180 21.35 -4.05 5.80
N ALA A 181 20.59 -3.35 4.96
CA ALA A 181 19.62 -3.99 4.10
C ALA A 181 20.31 -5.05 3.23
N GLN A 182 19.65 -6.19 3.00
CA GLN A 182 20.20 -7.26 2.17
C GLN A 182 20.20 -6.92 0.67
N ALA A 183 19.37 -5.97 0.23
CA ALA A 183 19.54 -5.31 -1.06
C ALA A 183 20.64 -4.26 -0.93
N GLU A 184 21.81 -4.55 -1.49
CA GLU A 184 22.83 -3.54 -1.74
C GLU A 184 22.24 -2.49 -2.70
N GLU A 185 22.23 -1.23 -2.25
CA GLU A 185 21.92 0.00 -2.99
C GLU A 185 20.46 0.48 -3.05
N GLU A 186 19.43 -0.38 -2.92
CA GLU A 186 18.05 0.04 -3.17
C GLU A 186 17.25 0.47 -1.91
N LEU A 187 17.27 -0.28 -0.82
CA LEU A 187 16.47 0.07 0.37
C LEU A 187 17.26 0.95 1.35
N THR A 188 16.81 2.19 1.56
CA THR A 188 17.41 3.08 2.56
C THR A 188 16.68 2.95 3.90
N LEU A 189 17.33 2.34 4.88
CA LEU A 189 16.80 2.18 6.24
C LEU A 189 17.41 3.20 7.20
N GLY A 190 16.59 3.67 8.14
CA GLY A 190 16.94 4.60 9.19
C GLY A 190 17.18 3.91 10.53
N GLY A 191 16.76 4.60 11.59
CA GLY A 191 16.79 4.06 12.95
C GLY A 191 15.66 3.08 13.24
N PHE A 192 15.78 2.42 14.37
CA PHE A 192 14.70 1.66 14.96
C PHE A 192 13.63 2.60 15.55
N GLU A 193 12.38 2.24 15.37
CA GLU A 193 11.21 2.89 15.93
C GLU A 193 10.56 1.97 16.95
N VAL A 194 10.07 2.52 18.05
CA VAL A 194 9.25 1.79 19.02
C VAL A 194 7.85 2.33 19.07
N VAL A 195 6.88 1.41 19.08
CA VAL A 195 5.46 1.71 19.21
C VAL A 195 4.91 0.95 20.40
N ILE A 196 4.11 1.62 21.22
CA ILE A 196 3.45 1.04 22.40
C ILE A 196 1.95 1.24 22.27
N THR A 197 1.19 0.17 22.44
CA THR A 197 -0.28 0.19 22.33
C THR A 197 -0.93 -0.74 23.35
N THR A 198 -2.27 -0.80 23.32
CA THR A 198 -3.05 -1.65 24.23
C THR A 198 -3.48 -2.97 23.59
N SER A 199 -3.23 -3.18 22.30
CA SER A 199 -3.65 -4.41 21.60
C SER A 199 -2.68 -4.80 20.48
N ARG A 200 -2.62 -6.11 20.18
CA ARG A 200 -1.79 -6.65 19.10
C ARG A 200 -2.13 -6.07 17.72
N ASN A 201 -3.42 -5.91 17.43
CA ASN A 201 -3.85 -5.37 16.14
C ASN A 201 -3.39 -3.91 15.95
N GLU A 202 -3.48 -3.10 17.00
CA GLU A 202 -3.02 -1.70 16.97
C GLU A 202 -1.50 -1.60 16.84
N VAL A 203 -0.74 -2.46 17.52
CA VAL A 203 0.73 -2.35 17.52
C VAL A 203 1.32 -2.58 16.14
N ILE A 204 0.84 -3.58 15.38
CA ILE A 204 1.33 -3.86 14.03
C ILE A 204 0.98 -2.72 13.08
N GLN A 205 -0.28 -2.26 13.11
CA GLN A 205 -0.73 -1.18 12.24
C GLN A 205 0.06 0.10 12.48
N LYS A 206 0.20 0.53 13.75
CA LYS A 206 0.97 1.72 14.10
C LYS A 206 2.47 1.54 13.85
N LEU A 207 3.02 0.34 14.03
CA LEU A 207 4.43 0.09 13.75
C LEU A 207 4.72 0.29 12.26
N LEU A 208 3.91 -0.32 11.38
CA LEU A 208 4.05 -0.17 9.93
C LEU A 208 3.88 1.29 9.47
N ASP A 209 2.93 2.01 10.06
CA ASP A 209 2.71 3.44 9.83
C ASP A 209 3.92 4.29 10.26
N THR A 210 4.35 4.13 11.51
CA THR A 210 5.50 4.89 12.08
C THR A 210 6.80 4.62 11.32
N THR A 211 6.98 3.40 10.84
CA THR A 211 8.17 2.99 10.06
C THR A 211 8.07 3.33 8.57
N GLY A 212 6.92 3.85 8.11
CA GLY A 212 6.71 4.33 6.74
C GLY A 212 6.36 3.27 5.71
N PHE A 213 5.97 2.07 6.15
CA PHE A 213 5.55 0.97 5.25
C PHE A 213 4.06 0.92 4.98
N LEU A 214 3.23 1.57 5.80
CA LEU A 214 1.78 1.55 5.68
C LEU A 214 1.22 2.95 5.86
N GLU A 215 0.44 3.42 4.89
CA GLU A 215 -0.43 4.57 5.07
C GLU A 215 -1.89 4.10 4.97
N ILE A 216 -2.75 4.63 5.84
CA ILE A 216 -4.18 4.32 5.83
C ILE A 216 -4.95 5.61 5.59
N SER A 217 -5.72 5.60 4.51
CA SER A 217 -6.52 6.73 4.06
C SER A 217 -8.00 6.37 3.98
N GLU A 218 -8.84 7.39 3.85
CA GLU A 218 -10.24 7.19 3.53
C GLU A 218 -10.39 6.66 2.09
N ILE A 219 -11.42 5.84 1.85
CA ILE A 219 -11.65 5.24 0.52
C ILE A 219 -11.81 6.29 -0.59
N ASN A 220 -12.34 7.47 -0.27
CA ASN A 220 -12.51 8.58 -1.21
C ASN A 220 -11.16 9.21 -1.64
N GLU A 221 -10.08 9.01 -0.88
CA GLU A 221 -8.75 9.49 -1.24
C GLU A 221 -8.04 8.56 -2.23
N PHE A 222 -8.51 7.32 -2.35
CA PHE A 222 -8.04 6.33 -3.34
C PHE A 222 -8.85 6.38 -4.63
N ILE A 223 -10.19 6.42 -4.50
CA ILE A 223 -11.09 6.63 -5.63
C ILE A 223 -11.27 8.13 -5.82
N ARG A 224 -10.19 8.81 -6.24
CA ARG A 224 -10.23 10.24 -6.53
C ARG A 224 -10.92 10.45 -7.86
N VAL A 225 -12.25 10.54 -7.83
CA VAL A 225 -13.01 11.19 -8.91
C VAL A 225 -12.35 12.52 -9.17
N ARG A 226 -11.64 12.65 -10.29
CA ARG A 226 -10.88 13.86 -10.58
C ARG A 226 -11.82 15.06 -10.54
N ASP A 227 -11.42 16.10 -9.81
CA ASP A 227 -12.24 17.31 -9.65
C ASP A 227 -12.42 18.07 -10.97
N ASP A 228 -11.56 17.81 -11.97
CA ASP A 228 -11.53 18.48 -13.26
C ASP A 228 -12.34 17.76 -14.36
N TYR A 229 -12.90 16.57 -14.12
CA TYR A 229 -13.74 15.88 -15.12
C TYR A 229 -14.85 16.75 -15.68
N GLY A 230 -15.51 17.55 -14.82
CA GLY A 230 -16.55 18.48 -15.26
C GLY A 230 -16.03 19.52 -16.23
N THR A 231 -14.87 20.10 -15.94
CA THR A 231 -14.21 21.10 -16.78
C THR A 231 -13.74 20.49 -18.10
N GLU A 232 -13.07 19.34 -18.06
CA GLU A 232 -12.53 18.67 -19.25
C GLU A 232 -13.65 18.21 -20.19
N ILE A 233 -14.75 17.67 -19.65
CA ILE A 233 -15.95 17.34 -20.43
C ILE A 233 -16.57 18.59 -21.07
N GLU A 234 -16.63 19.72 -20.36
CA GLU A 234 -17.13 20.99 -20.90
C GLU A 234 -16.22 21.50 -22.04
N GLU A 235 -14.89 21.40 -21.89
CA GLU A 235 -13.92 21.79 -22.92
C GLU A 235 -14.10 20.99 -24.22
N TYR A 236 -14.18 19.65 -24.12
CA TYR A 236 -14.48 18.79 -25.27
C TYR A 236 -15.81 19.17 -25.95
N GLN A 237 -16.86 19.41 -25.16
CA GLN A 237 -18.17 19.79 -25.70
C GLN A 237 -18.14 21.14 -26.42
N GLU A 238 -17.38 22.11 -25.92
CA GLU A 238 -17.21 23.41 -26.57
C GLU A 238 -16.45 23.30 -27.90
N ILE A 239 -15.37 22.51 -27.95
CA ILE A 239 -14.59 22.27 -29.18
C ILE A 239 -15.45 21.55 -30.22
N ILE A 240 -16.12 20.47 -29.83
CA ILE A 240 -17.04 19.72 -30.71
C ILE A 240 -18.11 20.64 -31.30
N ALA A 241 -18.72 21.50 -30.47
CA ALA A 241 -19.75 22.43 -30.94
C ALA A 241 -19.20 23.48 -31.93
N GLN A 242 -17.94 23.89 -31.80
CA GLN A 242 -17.28 24.79 -32.75
C GLN A 242 -16.99 24.09 -34.08
N LEU A 243 -16.44 22.88 -34.04
CA LEU A 243 -16.14 22.06 -35.22
C LEU A 243 -17.42 21.69 -35.99
N GLU A 244 -18.52 21.37 -35.29
CA GLU A 244 -19.82 21.12 -35.92
C GLU A 244 -20.35 22.37 -36.66
N GLN A 245 -20.19 23.56 -36.08
CA GLN A 245 -20.57 24.81 -36.75
C GLN A 245 -19.70 25.12 -37.96
N GLU A 246 -18.41 24.77 -37.90
CA GLU A 246 -17.48 24.93 -39.02
C GLU A 246 -17.82 23.98 -40.18
N LEU A 247 -18.11 22.71 -39.88
CA LEU A 247 -18.59 21.76 -40.88
C LEU A 247 -19.86 22.27 -41.57
N VAL A 248 -20.86 22.73 -40.81
CA VAL A 248 -22.10 23.27 -41.39
C VAL A 248 -21.82 24.43 -42.34
N LYS A 249 -20.88 25.33 -42.02
CA LYS A 249 -20.49 26.43 -42.92
C LYS A 249 -19.84 25.92 -44.20
N LEU A 250 -18.90 24.99 -44.09
CA LEU A 250 -18.23 24.39 -45.25
C LEU A 250 -19.23 23.63 -46.15
N GLU A 251 -20.23 22.99 -45.55
CA GLU A 251 -21.33 22.33 -46.26
C GLU A 251 -22.23 23.33 -47.01
N GLU A 252 -22.57 24.46 -46.37
CA GLU A 252 -23.34 25.55 -46.98
C GLU A 252 -22.59 26.24 -48.13
N GLU A 253 -21.27 26.36 -48.02
CA GLU A 253 -20.39 26.97 -49.03
C GLU A 253 -20.11 26.02 -50.22
N GLY A 254 -20.43 24.73 -50.08
CA GLY A 254 -20.28 23.72 -51.13
C GLY A 254 -18.88 23.12 -51.24
N ASP A 255 -18.03 23.32 -50.22
CA ASP A 255 -16.59 22.98 -50.21
C ASP A 255 -16.32 21.58 -49.62
N LEU A 256 -17.19 20.61 -49.94
CA LEU A 256 -17.21 19.25 -49.40
C LEU A 256 -16.04 18.34 -49.82
N SER A 257 -15.21 18.77 -50.78
CA SER A 257 -14.06 18.01 -51.27
C SER A 257 -12.72 18.69 -50.97
N THR A 258 -12.72 19.66 -50.07
CA THR A 258 -11.53 20.38 -49.67
C THR A 258 -10.75 19.61 -48.60
N GLU A 259 -9.44 19.80 -48.57
CA GLU A 259 -8.56 19.30 -47.50
C GLU A 259 -9.06 19.79 -46.13
N GLN A 260 -9.52 21.05 -46.07
CA GLN A 260 -10.12 21.66 -44.87
C GLN A 260 -11.36 20.92 -44.36
N TYR A 261 -12.28 20.51 -45.25
CA TYR A 261 -13.44 19.71 -44.83
C TYR A 261 -13.03 18.36 -44.24
N GLN A 262 -11.98 17.73 -44.78
CA GLN A 262 -11.47 16.46 -44.27
C GLN A 262 -10.76 16.63 -42.92
N GLU A 263 -9.94 17.68 -42.76
CA GLU A 263 -9.26 18.01 -41.50
C GLU A 263 -10.27 18.23 -40.37
N VAL A 264 -11.31 19.04 -40.59
CA VAL A 264 -12.34 19.32 -39.57
C VAL A 264 -13.14 18.05 -39.23
N GLN A 265 -13.37 17.16 -40.19
CA GLN A 265 -14.02 15.86 -39.92
C GLN A 265 -13.15 14.93 -39.07
N GLU A 266 -11.85 14.90 -39.33
CA GLU A 266 -10.88 14.10 -38.57
C GLU A 266 -10.77 14.62 -37.14
N GLU A 267 -10.56 15.92 -36.96
CA GLU A 267 -10.49 16.57 -35.65
C GLU A 267 -11.80 16.36 -34.85
N LEU A 268 -12.97 16.53 -35.48
CA LEU A 268 -14.25 16.25 -34.80
C LEU A 268 -14.37 14.78 -34.36
N SER A 269 -13.83 13.84 -35.13
CA SER A 269 -13.83 12.43 -34.76
C SER A 269 -12.90 12.15 -33.58
N GLU A 270 -11.73 12.78 -33.54
CA GLU A 270 -10.77 12.66 -32.44
C GLU A 270 -11.34 13.25 -31.15
N GLU A 271 -11.89 14.46 -31.20
CA GLU A 271 -12.49 15.14 -30.05
C GLU A 271 -13.69 14.35 -29.48
N ARG A 272 -14.52 13.75 -30.34
CA ARG A 272 -15.61 12.87 -29.91
C ARG A 272 -15.12 11.59 -29.24
N ALA A 273 -14.03 11.02 -29.74
CA ALA A 273 -13.42 9.85 -29.12
C ALA A 273 -12.85 10.19 -27.74
N GLY A 274 -12.15 11.33 -27.61
CA GLY A 274 -11.66 11.83 -26.33
C GLY A 274 -12.79 12.12 -25.33
N LEU A 275 -13.91 12.71 -25.79
CA LEU A 275 -15.09 12.91 -24.94
C LEU A 275 -15.70 11.59 -24.45
N GLU A 276 -15.76 10.56 -25.30
CA GLU A 276 -16.27 9.24 -24.92
C GLU A 276 -15.34 8.55 -23.91
N GLU A 277 -14.02 8.67 -24.08
CA GLU A 277 -13.00 8.16 -23.16
C GLU A 277 -13.14 8.79 -21.77
N ILE A 278 -13.10 10.13 -21.68
CA ILE A 278 -13.17 10.83 -20.39
C ILE A 278 -14.51 10.60 -19.66
N GLN A 279 -15.62 10.47 -20.40
CA GLN A 279 -16.92 10.13 -19.82
C GLN A 279 -16.96 8.70 -19.29
N THR A 280 -16.27 7.78 -19.96
CA THR A 280 -16.16 6.38 -19.53
C THR A 280 -15.34 6.27 -18.25
N GLU A 281 -14.17 6.92 -18.20
CA GLU A 281 -13.33 6.98 -17.00
C GLU A 281 -14.09 7.58 -15.81
N CYS A 282 -14.71 8.75 -16.00
CA CYS A 282 -15.48 9.44 -14.97
C CYS A 282 -16.61 8.56 -14.42
N LYS A 283 -17.32 7.85 -15.31
CA LYS A 283 -18.37 6.92 -14.91
C LYS A 283 -17.82 5.74 -14.12
N PHE A 284 -16.72 5.15 -14.57
CA PHE A 284 -16.06 4.04 -13.87
C PHE A 284 -15.69 4.44 -12.43
N GLU A 285 -15.00 5.57 -12.25
CA GLU A 285 -14.58 6.03 -10.92
C GLU A 285 -15.77 6.33 -10.01
N LEU A 286 -16.85 6.93 -10.56
CA LEU A 286 -18.09 7.17 -9.82
C LEU A 286 -18.78 5.86 -9.42
N ASP A 287 -18.87 4.88 -10.31
CA ASP A 287 -19.49 3.59 -10.05
C ASP A 287 -18.70 2.81 -8.99
N LEU A 288 -17.36 2.84 -9.05
CA LEU A 288 -16.49 2.22 -8.06
C LEU A 288 -16.67 2.87 -6.68
N ARG A 289 -16.66 4.21 -6.63
CA ARG A 289 -16.90 4.97 -5.40
C ARG A 289 -18.26 4.65 -4.80
N ASN A 290 -19.30 4.63 -5.63
CA ASN A 290 -20.66 4.33 -5.19
C ASN A 290 -20.77 2.92 -4.63
N LEU A 291 -20.10 1.94 -5.23
CA LEU A 291 -20.09 0.57 -4.71
C LEU A 291 -19.50 0.52 -3.30
N PHE A 292 -18.33 1.12 -3.08
CA PHE A 292 -17.72 1.20 -1.74
C PHE A 292 -18.58 1.96 -0.75
N ALA A 293 -19.21 3.07 -1.16
CA ALA A 293 -20.01 3.91 -0.28
C ALA A 293 -21.37 3.29 0.10
N THR A 294 -21.95 2.44 -0.75
CA THR A 294 -23.33 1.97 -0.60
C THR A 294 -23.46 0.48 -0.28
N GLN A 295 -22.48 -0.34 -0.66
CA GLN A 295 -22.57 -1.80 -0.51
C GLN A 295 -21.54 -2.39 0.47
N LEU A 296 -20.55 -1.59 0.88
CA LEU A 296 -19.49 -2.01 1.79
C LEU A 296 -19.52 -1.18 3.08
N LEU A 297 -19.06 -1.81 4.16
CA LEU A 297 -18.90 -1.25 5.48
C LEU A 297 -17.41 -1.08 5.79
N ASN A 298 -17.07 -0.20 6.73
CA ASN A 298 -15.71 -0.03 7.24
C ASN A 298 -14.63 0.15 6.15
N SER A 299 -15.01 0.80 5.06
CA SER A 299 -14.16 0.98 3.88
C SER A 299 -12.99 1.92 4.14
N LYS A 300 -11.82 1.53 3.64
CA LYS A 300 -10.55 2.25 3.83
C LYS A 300 -9.55 1.80 2.78
N THR A 301 -8.52 2.60 2.55
CA THR A 301 -7.43 2.23 1.66
C THR A 301 -6.14 2.07 2.42
N TYR A 302 -5.44 0.98 2.16
CA TYR A 302 -4.10 0.72 2.68
C TYR A 302 -3.09 0.91 1.55
N HIS A 303 -2.09 1.73 1.80
CA HIS A 303 -0.98 2.02 0.90
C HIS A 303 0.26 1.36 1.49
N LEU A 304 0.71 0.25 0.89
CA LEU A 304 1.96 -0.39 1.28
C LEU A 304 3.10 0.26 0.51
N ASN A 305 3.91 1.03 1.22
CA ASN A 305 4.92 1.91 0.64
C ASN A 305 6.32 1.28 0.71
N PHE A 306 7.07 1.36 -0.38
CA PHE A 306 8.43 0.88 -0.50
C PHE A 306 9.31 1.96 -1.13
N ASN A 307 10.24 2.53 -0.35
CA ASN A 307 11.22 3.49 -0.84
C ASN A 307 12.47 2.78 -1.38
N LEU A 308 12.67 2.85 -2.70
CA LEU A 308 13.82 2.27 -3.39
C LEU A 308 14.65 3.39 -3.99
N SER A 309 15.84 3.66 -3.46
CA SER A 309 16.77 4.67 -3.98
C SER A 309 16.17 6.08 -4.12
N GLY A 310 15.10 6.39 -3.38
CA GLY A 310 14.39 7.67 -3.45
C GLY A 310 13.09 7.65 -4.27
N GLU A 311 12.81 6.56 -5.00
CA GLU A 311 11.57 6.30 -5.72
C GLU A 311 10.58 5.55 -4.81
N TRP A 312 9.31 5.88 -4.89
CA TRP A 312 8.26 5.21 -4.13
C TRP A 312 7.52 4.23 -5.01
N CYS A 313 7.53 2.96 -4.60
CA CYS A 313 6.66 1.92 -5.15
C CYS A 313 5.58 1.63 -4.12
N THR A 314 4.32 1.71 -4.53
CA THR A 314 3.17 1.58 -3.64
C THR A 314 2.23 0.49 -4.14
N VAL A 315 1.85 -0.42 -3.25
CA VAL A 315 0.73 -1.32 -3.50
C VAL A 315 -0.48 -0.80 -2.75
N HIS A 316 -1.54 -0.52 -3.48
CA HIS A 316 -2.79 -0.01 -2.96
C HIS A 316 -3.78 -1.14 -2.74
N TYR A 317 -4.44 -1.14 -1.59
CA TYR A 317 -5.53 -2.04 -1.28
C TYR A 317 -6.72 -1.22 -0.80
N ALA A 318 -7.74 -1.09 -1.63
CA ALA A 318 -9.04 -0.57 -1.21
C ALA A 318 -9.85 -1.72 -0.61
N LEU A 319 -10.13 -1.64 0.69
CA LEU A 319 -10.81 -2.69 1.44
C LEU A 319 -12.22 -2.26 1.82
N GLY A 320 -13.15 -3.20 1.84
CA GLY A 320 -14.47 -3.01 2.44
C GLY A 320 -15.04 -4.31 2.99
N GLU A 321 -15.72 -4.20 4.13
CA GLU A 321 -16.41 -5.32 4.77
C GLU A 321 -17.81 -5.47 4.17
N THR A 322 -18.22 -6.69 3.84
CA THR A 322 -19.57 -6.99 3.40
C THR A 322 -20.52 -7.07 4.60
N HIS A 323 -21.83 -6.97 4.38
CA HIS A 323 -22.80 -7.15 5.48
C HIS A 323 -22.79 -8.58 6.07
N ASP A 324 -22.22 -9.54 5.34
CA ASP A 324 -21.97 -10.90 5.80
C ASP A 324 -20.66 -11.05 6.60
N HIS A 325 -19.97 -9.95 6.91
CA HIS A 325 -18.69 -9.89 7.63
C HIS A 325 -17.48 -10.49 6.92
N ASP A 326 -17.58 -10.76 5.62
CA ASP A 326 -16.37 -11.04 4.80
C ASP A 326 -15.76 -9.71 4.35
N TRP A 327 -14.55 -9.75 3.80
CA TRP A 327 -13.91 -8.56 3.25
C TRP A 327 -13.68 -8.73 1.76
N VAL A 328 -13.82 -7.64 1.02
CA VAL A 328 -13.43 -7.55 -0.38
C VAL A 328 -12.31 -6.54 -0.49
N VAL A 329 -11.29 -6.89 -1.25
CA VAL A 329 -10.10 -6.07 -1.45
C VAL A 329 -9.93 -5.83 -2.95
N VAL A 330 -9.81 -4.57 -3.33
CA VAL A 330 -9.41 -4.14 -4.66
C VAL A 330 -7.94 -3.73 -4.58
N ALA A 331 -7.07 -4.51 -5.20
CA ALA A 331 -5.62 -4.30 -5.21
C ALA A 331 -5.17 -3.66 -6.53
N THR A 332 -4.25 -2.71 -6.46
CA THR A 332 -3.52 -2.18 -7.62
C THR A 332 -2.16 -1.65 -7.17
N SER A 333 -1.36 -1.10 -8.07
CA SER A 333 -0.04 -0.56 -7.74
C SER A 333 0.26 0.74 -8.48
N SER A 334 1.12 1.57 -7.90
CA SER A 334 1.70 2.74 -8.54
C SER A 334 3.18 2.88 -8.18
N TYR A 335 3.93 3.60 -9.02
CA TYR A 335 5.31 3.95 -8.72
C TYR A 335 5.61 5.37 -9.21
N THR A 336 6.36 6.15 -8.44
CA THR A 336 6.83 7.48 -8.85
C THR A 336 8.26 7.37 -9.36
N LEU A 337 8.48 7.60 -10.65
CA LEU A 337 9.82 7.80 -11.24
C LEU A 337 10.36 9.20 -10.94
#